data_AF-A0AAN2TT72-F1
#
_entry.id   AF-A0AAN2TT72-F1
#
_cell.length_a   1.000
_cell.length_b   1.000
_cell.length_c   1.000
_cell.angle_alpha   90.00
_cell.angle_beta   90.00
_cell.angle_gamma   90.00
#
_symmetry.space_group_name_H-M   'P 1'
#
loop_
_entity.id
_entity.type
_entity.pdbx_description
1 polymer ?
#
loop_
_entity_poly.entity_id
_entity_poly.type
_entity_poly.pdbx_seq_one_letter_code
_entity_poly.pdbx_strand_id
1 'polypeptide(L)'
;MQTSQYLAEFIKELNRSVDLIADEEAERLVNGILESKKVFVAGAGRSGLMGKSFAMRMMHMGIVAWFMPKKFLKSSGNCITLAPFYFSKGYHQQNANLQR
;
A
#
# COMPACT_ATOMS: atom_id res chain seq x y z
N MET A 1 22.10 14.10 -19.19
CA MET A 1 20.84 14.24 -18.43
C MET A 1 21.20 14.27 -16.95
N GLN A 2 20.74 15.26 -16.18
CA GLN A 2 21.13 15.40 -14.77
C GLN A 2 20.16 14.65 -13.86
N THR A 3 20.68 13.86 -12.91
CA THR A 3 19.89 13.10 -11.92
C THR A 3 18.87 13.95 -11.15
N SER A 4 19.18 15.24 -10.95
CA SER A 4 18.30 16.22 -10.31
C SER A 4 16.97 16.41 -11.06
N GLN A 5 16.96 16.29 -12.40
CA GLN A 5 15.75 16.44 -13.21
C GLN A 5 14.79 15.25 -13.02
N TYR A 6 15.31 14.03 -12.88
CA TYR A 6 14.49 12.85 -12.58
C TYR A 6 13.86 12.92 -11.19
N LEU A 7 14.61 13.43 -10.20
CA LEU A 7 14.07 13.59 -8.85
C LEU A 7 12.89 14.57 -8.82
N ALA A 8 12.98 15.68 -9.57
CA ALA A 8 11.90 16.65 -9.69
C ALA A 8 10.63 16.01 -10.31
N GLU A 9 10.80 15.19 -11.35
CA GLU A 9 9.66 14.49 -11.97
C GLU A 9 9.07 13.44 -11.02
N PHE A 10 9.88 12.67 -10.29
CA PHE A 10 9.38 11.71 -9.31
C PHE A 10 8.57 12.38 -8.19
N ILE A 11 9.02 13.53 -7.67
CA ILE A 11 8.27 14.27 -6.64
C ILE A 11 6.91 14.73 -7.19
N LYS A 12 6.88 15.21 -8.43
CA LYS A 12 5.64 15.62 -9.11
C LYS A 12 4.67 14.45 -9.29
N GLU A 13 5.16 13.29 -9.71
CA GLU A 13 4.35 12.06 -9.83
C GLU A 13 3.83 11.58 -8.47
N LEU A 14 4.66 11.66 -7.41
CA LEU A 14 4.26 11.32 -6.05
C LEU A 14 3.14 12.23 -5.55
N ASN A 15 3.28 13.54 -5.70
CA ASN A 15 2.25 14.51 -5.29
C ASN A 15 0.92 14.24 -5.99
N ARG A 16 0.94 14.06 -7.33
CA ARG A 16 -0.27 13.71 -8.08
C ARG A 16 -0.91 12.41 -7.62
N SER A 17 -0.10 11.43 -7.20
CA SER A 17 -0.62 10.15 -6.69
C SER A 17 -1.28 10.30 -5.32
N VAL A 18 -0.78 11.20 -4.46
CA VAL A 18 -1.40 11.51 -3.16
C VAL A 18 -2.77 12.17 -3.36
N ASP A 19 -2.90 13.09 -4.31
CA ASP A 19 -4.17 13.77 -4.61
C ASP A 19 -5.29 12.82 -5.08
N LEU A 20 -4.94 11.62 -5.52
CA LEU A 20 -5.90 10.59 -5.97
C LEU A 20 -6.37 9.68 -4.82
N ILE A 21 -5.82 9.83 -3.62
CA ILE A 21 -6.23 9.04 -2.45
C ILE A 21 -7.49 9.66 -1.88
N ALA A 22 -8.58 8.89 -1.82
CA ALA A 22 -9.80 9.32 -1.16
C ALA A 22 -9.62 9.25 0.37
N ASP A 23 -9.82 10.38 1.06
CA ASP A 23 -9.67 10.47 2.52
C ASP A 23 -10.58 9.47 3.25
N GLU A 24 -11.81 9.28 2.78
CA GLU A 24 -12.76 8.32 3.37
C GLU A 24 -12.23 6.88 3.33
N GLU A 25 -11.60 6.46 2.22
CA GLU A 25 -11.00 5.12 2.12
C GLU A 25 -9.79 4.97 3.03
N ALA A 26 -9.01 6.04 3.21
CA ALA A 26 -7.88 6.07 4.12
C ALA A 26 -8.35 5.97 5.59
N GLU A 27 -9.40 6.70 5.98
CA GLU A 27 -9.98 6.62 7.32
C GLU A 27 -10.59 5.24 7.60
N ARG A 28 -11.32 4.66 6.63
CA ARG A 28 -11.86 3.29 6.74
C ARG A 28 -10.75 2.27 6.96
N LEU A 29 -9.62 2.43 6.29
CA LEU A 29 -8.45 1.56 6.48
C LEU A 29 -7.89 1.68 7.90
N VAL A 30 -7.72 2.91 8.40
CA VAL A 30 -7.22 3.16 9.76
C VAL A 30 -8.16 2.59 10.81
N ASN A 31 -9.46 2.84 10.69
CA ASN A 31 -10.46 2.31 11.63
C ASN A 31 -10.46 0.78 11.62
N GLY A 32 -10.40 0.16 10.43
CA GLY A 32 -10.30 -1.30 10.32
C GLY A 32 -9.03 -1.88 10.95
N ILE A 33 -7.91 -1.16 10.90
CA ILE A 33 -6.67 -1.56 11.59
C ILE A 33 -6.86 -1.48 13.11
N LEU A 34 -7.42 -0.40 13.63
CA LEU A 34 -7.60 -0.15 15.06
C LEU A 34 -8.62 -1.10 15.70
N GLU A 35 -9.68 -1.46 14.99
CA GLU A 35 -10.70 -2.41 15.47
C GLU A 35 -10.23 -3.87 15.39
N SER A 36 -9.23 -4.17 14.56
CA SER A 36 -8.73 -5.52 14.37
C SER A 36 -7.87 -6.00 15.54
N LYS A 37 -8.04 -7.26 15.94
CA LYS A 37 -7.17 -7.89 16.94
C LYS A 37 -5.79 -8.24 16.36
N LYS A 38 -5.72 -8.46 15.04
CA LYS A 38 -4.52 -8.88 14.31
C LYS A 38 -4.52 -8.27 12.91
N VAL A 39 -3.37 -7.76 12.49
CA VAL A 39 -3.15 -7.21 11.15
C VAL A 39 -2.19 -8.11 10.39
N PHE A 40 -2.58 -8.55 9.19
CA PHE A 40 -1.70 -9.30 8.29
C PHE A 40 -1.38 -8.45 7.08
N VAL A 41 -0.10 -8.23 6.80
CA VAL A 41 0.38 -7.50 5.62
C VAL A 41 1.01 -8.50 4.65
N ALA A 42 0.63 -8.45 3.37
CA ALA A 42 1.14 -9.39 2.39
C ALA A 42 1.43 -8.79 1.02
N GLY A 43 2.67 -8.85 0.59
CA GLY A 43 3.11 -8.38 -0.73
C GLY A 43 4.30 -9.17 -1.25
N ALA A 44 4.76 -8.85 -2.46
CA ALA A 44 6.03 -9.35 -2.98
C ALA A 44 6.81 -8.28 -3.75
N GLY A 45 8.08 -8.56 -4.02
CA GLY A 45 9.01 -7.60 -4.63
C GLY A 45 9.19 -6.35 -3.76
N ARG A 46 9.36 -5.18 -4.39
CA ARG A 46 9.53 -3.90 -3.69
C ARG A 46 8.31 -3.51 -2.84
N SER A 47 7.10 -3.80 -3.31
CA SER A 47 5.87 -3.58 -2.53
C SER A 47 5.81 -4.43 -1.26
N GLY A 48 6.39 -5.63 -1.29
CA GLY A 48 6.55 -6.48 -0.11
C GLY A 48 7.52 -5.90 0.92
N LEU A 49 8.61 -5.26 0.48
CA LEU A 49 9.53 -4.56 1.39
C LEU A 49 8.83 -3.39 2.10
N MET A 50 8.01 -2.63 1.38
CA MET A 50 7.19 -1.56 1.98
C MET A 50 6.12 -2.12 2.92
N GLY A 51 5.49 -3.25 2.57
CA GLY A 51 4.56 -3.94 3.47
C GLY A 51 5.25 -4.43 4.75
N LYS A 52 6.48 -4.92 4.66
CA LYS A 52 7.27 -5.34 5.82
C LYS A 52 7.63 -4.16 6.72
N SER A 53 8.08 -3.03 6.17
CA SER A 53 8.36 -1.83 6.97
C SER A 53 7.11 -1.29 7.65
N PHE A 54 5.96 -1.32 6.96
CA PHE A 54 4.68 -0.93 7.52
C PHE A 54 4.26 -1.83 8.70
N ALA A 55 4.34 -3.16 8.55
CA ALA A 55 4.06 -4.10 9.64
C ALA A 55 5.00 -3.88 10.85
N MET A 56 6.29 -3.61 10.60
CA MET A 56 7.23 -3.29 11.68
C MET A 56 6.85 -2.01 12.43
N ARG A 57 6.41 -0.97 11.71
CA ARG A 57 5.98 0.27 12.36
C ARG A 57 4.74 0.07 13.22
N MET A 58 3.78 -0.73 12.76
CA MET A 58 2.60 -1.10 13.55
C MET A 58 2.96 -1.86 14.83
N MET A 59 3.90 -2.82 14.74
CA MET A 59 4.40 -3.52 15.93
C MET A 59 5.04 -2.57 16.95
N HIS A 60 5.81 -1.56 16.49
CA HIS A 60 6.36 -0.54 17.39
C HIS A 60 5.29 0.33 18.06
N MET A 61 4.07 0.39 17.52
CA MET A 61 2.92 1.08 18.13
C MET A 61 2.09 0.16 19.03
N GLY A 62 2.52 -1.09 19.24
CA GLY A 62 1.79 -2.08 20.05
C GLY A 62 0.69 -2.83 19.30
N ILE A 63 0.55 -2.63 17.98
CA ILE A 63 -0.42 -3.34 17.16
C ILE A 63 0.15 -4.71 16.77
N VAL A 64 -0.64 -5.77 16.93
CA VAL A 64 -0.24 -7.13 16.56
C VAL A 64 -0.28 -7.28 15.03
N ALA A 65 0.84 -6.95 14.38
CA ALA A 65 0.99 -6.97 12.92
C ALA A 65 2.03 -7.98 12.44
N TRP A 66 1.74 -8.67 11.33
CA TRP A 66 2.61 -9.71 10.77
C TRP A 66 2.74 -9.56 9.26
N PHE A 67 3.96 -9.72 8.73
CA PHE A 67 4.17 -9.79 7.29
C PHE A 67 4.18 -11.25 6.81
N MET A 68 3.37 -11.58 5.80
CA MET A 68 3.30 -12.91 5.20
C MET A 68 3.44 -12.85 3.68
N PRO A 69 4.11 -13.82 3.04
CA PRO A 69 4.08 -13.94 1.59
C PRO A 69 2.64 -14.21 1.12
N LYS A 70 2.25 -13.65 -0.05
CA LYS A 70 0.89 -13.80 -0.63
C LYS A 70 0.35 -15.24 -0.65
N LYS A 71 1.22 -16.23 -0.79
CA LYS A 71 0.87 -17.66 -0.85
C LYS A 71 0.35 -18.25 0.46
N PHE A 72 0.57 -17.58 1.60
CA PHE A 72 0.27 -18.12 2.92
C PHE A 72 -0.91 -17.43 3.62
N LEU A 73 -1.64 -16.59 2.89
CA LEU A 73 -2.71 -15.81 3.48
C LEU A 73 -3.93 -16.68 3.76
N LYS A 74 -4.16 -17.00 5.04
CA LYS A 74 -5.37 -17.68 5.50
C LYS A 74 -6.22 -16.71 6.32
N SER A 75 -7.41 -16.40 5.82
CA SER A 75 -8.40 -15.63 6.57
C SER A 75 -8.84 -16.46 7.79
N SER A 76 -8.68 -15.91 8.98
CA SER A 76 -9.21 -16.47 10.22
C SER A 76 -9.79 -15.32 11.05
N GLY A 77 -10.90 -15.56 11.76
CA GLY A 77 -11.76 -14.50 12.32
C GLY A 77 -11.05 -13.39 13.12
N ASN A 78 -11.56 -12.15 12.96
CA ASN A 78 -11.06 -10.88 13.50
C ASN A 78 -9.63 -10.48 13.11
N CYS A 79 -9.25 -10.72 11.84
CA CYS A 79 -8.03 -10.17 11.26
C CYS A 79 -8.31 -9.31 10.02
N ILE A 80 -7.60 -8.19 9.89
CA ILE A 80 -7.58 -7.39 8.66
C ILE A 80 -6.37 -7.79 7.82
N THR A 81 -6.59 -7.93 6.51
CA THR A 81 -5.52 -8.21 5.55
C THR A 81 -5.23 -6.97 4.71
N LEU A 82 -3.97 -6.54 4.74
CA LEU A 82 -3.42 -5.49 3.90
C LEU A 82 -2.58 -6.12 2.81
N ALA A 83 -3.09 -6.15 1.58
CA ALA A 83 -2.30 -6.51 0.42
C ALA A 83 -1.81 -5.22 -0.27
N PRO A 84 -0.52 -4.82 -0.16
CA PRO A 84 -0.01 -3.69 -0.91
C PRO A 84 -0.28 -3.93 -2.39
N PHE A 85 -0.89 -2.93 -3.02
CA PHE A 85 -1.44 -3.02 -4.36
C PHE A 85 -0.37 -3.45 -5.37
N TYR A 86 -0.68 -4.49 -6.17
CA TYR A 86 0.18 -4.90 -7.27
C TYR A 86 -0.10 -4.02 -8.48
N PHE A 87 0.82 -3.08 -8.73
CA PHE A 87 0.74 -2.09 -9.81
C PHE A 87 0.72 -2.64 -11.25
N SER A 88 0.84 -3.95 -11.45
CA SER A 88 1.07 -4.55 -12.77
C SER A 88 -0.15 -4.58 -13.71
N LYS A 89 -1.38 -4.35 -13.23
CA LYS A 89 -2.59 -4.40 -14.10
C LYS A 89 -3.28 -3.06 -14.38
N GLY A 90 -2.87 -1.96 -13.74
CA GLY A 90 -3.58 -0.67 -13.84
C GLY A 90 -3.08 0.30 -14.93
N TYR A 91 -1.83 0.15 -15.39
CA TYR A 91 -1.20 1.15 -16.25
C TYR A 91 -1.75 1.20 -17.69
N HIS A 92 -2.48 0.18 -18.13
CA HIS A 92 -3.11 0.16 -19.45
C HIS A 92 -4.46 0.88 -19.52
N GLN A 93 -5.14 1.12 -18.39
CA GLN A 93 -6.49 1.73 -18.43
C GLN A 93 -6.47 3.26 -18.30
N GLN A 94 -5.47 3.84 -17.61
CA GLN A 94 -5.38 5.31 -17.45
C GLN A 94 -4.78 6.02 -18.66
N ASN A 95 -3.93 5.37 -19.47
CA ASN A 95 -3.39 5.96 -20.69
C ASN A 95 -4.33 5.90 -21.90
N ALA A 96 -5.43 5.14 -21.83
CA ALA A 96 -6.45 5.09 -22.89
C ALA A 96 -7.46 6.25 -22.85
N ASN A 97 -7.52 7.01 -21.76
CA ASN A 97 -8.44 8.14 -21.58
C ASN A 97 -7.78 9.53 -21.70
N LEU A 98 -6.48 9.59 -22.03
CA LEU A 98 -5.78 10.84 -22.38
C LEU A 98 -5.54 11.01 -23.89
N GLN A 99 -6.09 10.10 -24.72
CA GLN A 99 -6.08 10.20 -26.19
C GLN A 99 -7.50 10.24 -26.79
N ARG A 100 -8.47 10.81 -26.07
CA ARG A 100 -9.76 11.24 -26.62
C ARG A 100 -10.03 12.68 -26.24
#